data_AF-A0A7S4I8U5-F1
#
_entry.id   AF-A0A7S4I8U5-F1
#
_cell.length_a   1.000
_cell.length_b   1.000
_cell.length_c   1.000
_cell.angle_alpha   90.00
_cell.angle_beta   90.00
_cell.angle_gamma   90.00
#
_symmetry.space_group_name_H-M   'P 1'
#
loop_
_entity.id
_entity.type
_entity.pdbx_description
1 polymer ?
#
loop_
_entity_poly.entity_id
_entity_poly.type
_entity_poly.pdbx_seq_one_letter_code
_entity_poly.pdbx_strand_id
1 'polypeptide(L)'
;EVIAKGVKETHSGSNPGYMQFDGEVSLDEEGNVKTIDGKPIDMNKEYRIATTLWDIVDGPAESITKYFRENKDKLPDTEFPIMATLLSYFAKHVWKQVWKSIDTNADGIVSKEELQAIDNPKTADGRLSKSELCARMKALGWDVDENEMGFVDHIFNVAGDNNKDG
;
A
#
# COMPACT_ATOMS: atom_id res chain seq x y z
N GLU A 1 -17.48 16.46 -14.55
CA GLU A 1 -18.42 15.62 -15.35
C GLU A 1 -17.91 14.19 -15.57
N VAL A 2 -16.66 14.02 -16.05
CA VAL A 2 -16.05 12.72 -16.35
C VAL A 2 -16.12 11.73 -15.18
N ILE A 3 -15.80 12.14 -13.95
CA ILE A 3 -15.83 11.25 -12.77
C ILE A 3 -17.24 10.74 -12.47
N ALA A 4 -18.24 11.62 -12.47
CA ALA A 4 -19.61 11.26 -12.14
C ALA A 4 -20.16 10.23 -13.14
N LYS A 5 -19.87 10.41 -14.44
CA LYS A 5 -20.23 9.45 -15.49
C LYS A 5 -19.42 8.16 -15.39
N GLY A 6 -18.11 8.28 -15.20
CA GLY A 6 -17.19 7.16 -15.11
C GLY A 6 -17.55 6.19 -13.98
N VAL A 7 -17.82 6.70 -12.77
CA VAL A 7 -18.23 5.88 -11.63
C VAL A 7 -19.56 5.17 -11.90
N LYS A 8 -20.52 5.86 -12.54
CA LYS A 8 -21.81 5.25 -12.89
C LYS A 8 -21.65 4.14 -13.93
N GLU A 9 -20.82 4.37 -14.95
CA GLU A 9 -20.51 3.40 -16.01
C GLU A 9 -19.76 2.18 -15.44
N THR A 10 -18.78 2.38 -14.56
CA THR A 10 -18.07 1.26 -13.92
C THR A 10 -18.99 0.45 -13.02
N HIS A 11 -19.92 1.06 -12.27
CA HIS A 11 -20.76 0.34 -11.32
C HIS A 11 -22.00 -0.33 -11.94
N SER A 12 -22.36 0.01 -13.18
CA SER A 12 -23.56 -0.52 -13.86
C SER A 12 -23.28 -1.68 -14.82
N GLY A 13 -22.02 -1.96 -15.14
CA GLY A 13 -21.61 -3.04 -16.04
C GLY A 13 -21.47 -4.41 -15.37
N SER A 14 -21.45 -5.48 -16.18
CA SER A 14 -21.19 -6.85 -15.74
C SER A 14 -19.73 -7.10 -15.32
N ASN A 15 -18.82 -6.19 -15.67
CA ASN A 15 -17.42 -6.21 -15.27
C ASN A 15 -17.06 -4.83 -14.72
N PRO A 16 -17.32 -4.55 -13.43
CA PRO A 16 -17.13 -3.22 -12.90
C PRO A 16 -15.65 -2.85 -12.87
N GLY A 17 -15.33 -1.65 -13.35
CA GLY A 17 -13.97 -1.11 -13.28
C GLY A 17 -13.59 -0.71 -11.86
N TYR A 18 -12.31 -0.83 -11.52
CA TYR A 18 -11.81 -0.47 -10.18
C TYR A 18 -11.34 0.98 -10.16
N MET A 19 -12.05 1.85 -9.43
CA MET A 19 -11.61 3.23 -9.20
C MET A 19 -11.74 3.58 -7.72
N GLN A 20 -10.60 3.91 -7.10
CA GLN A 20 -10.53 4.49 -5.78
C GLN A 20 -10.18 5.97 -5.89
N PHE A 21 -10.68 6.77 -4.96
CA PHE A 21 -10.47 8.21 -4.91
C PHE A 21 -9.74 8.56 -3.62
N ASP A 22 -9.25 9.80 -3.50
CA ASP A 22 -8.55 10.30 -2.31
C ASP A 22 -9.34 10.09 -0.99
N GLY A 23 -10.67 9.89 -1.06
CA GLY A 23 -11.52 9.52 0.07
C GLY A 23 -12.75 8.71 -0.35
N GLU A 24 -13.64 8.45 0.60
CA GLU A 24 -14.85 7.66 0.37
C GLU A 24 -15.78 8.34 -0.66
N VAL A 25 -16.26 7.55 -1.62
CA VAL A 25 -17.28 7.94 -2.59
C VAL A 25 -18.65 7.49 -2.08
N SER A 26 -19.58 8.42 -1.95
CA SER A 26 -20.99 8.09 -1.70
C SER A 26 -21.82 8.30 -2.97
N LEU A 27 -22.79 7.41 -3.19
CA LEU A 27 -23.72 7.49 -4.31
C LEU A 27 -25.12 7.89 -3.83
N ASP A 28 -25.89 8.53 -4.68
CA ASP A 28 -27.34 8.70 -4.49
C ASP A 28 -28.12 7.43 -4.90
N GLU A 29 -29.45 7.48 -4.75
CA GLU A 29 -30.34 6.35 -5.09
C GLU A 29 -30.31 5.98 -6.58
N GLU A 30 -29.84 6.88 -7.45
CA GLU A 30 -29.74 6.71 -8.89
C GLU A 30 -28.32 6.28 -9.34
N GLY A 31 -27.41 6.06 -8.38
CA GLY A 31 -26.02 5.67 -8.60
C GLY A 31 -25.12 6.82 -9.05
N ASN A 32 -25.53 8.08 -8.90
CA ASN A 32 -24.67 9.23 -9.20
C ASN A 32 -23.78 9.55 -8.00
N VAL A 33 -22.56 10.04 -8.26
CA VAL A 33 -21.63 10.46 -7.21
C VAL A 33 -22.19 11.67 -6.46
N LYS A 34 -22.48 11.50 -5.17
CA LYS A 34 -23.00 12.53 -4.27
C LYS A 34 -21.88 13.25 -3.54
N THR A 35 -20.96 12.50 -2.93
CA THR A 35 -19.80 13.06 -2.22
C THR A 35 -18.51 12.30 -2.52
N ILE A 36 -17.38 13.01 -2.41
CA ILE A 36 -16.04 12.44 -2.37
C ILE A 36 -15.36 13.03 -1.13
N ASP A 37 -14.81 12.19 -0.25
CA ASP A 37 -14.21 12.63 1.02
C ASP A 37 -15.21 13.43 1.90
N GLY A 38 -16.45 12.95 1.98
CA GLY A 38 -17.54 13.58 2.74
C GLY A 38 -18.01 14.95 2.22
N LYS A 39 -17.40 15.47 1.15
CA LYS A 39 -17.75 16.76 0.54
C LYS A 39 -18.54 16.56 -0.75
N PRO A 40 -19.51 17.43 -1.07
CA PRO A 40 -20.19 17.40 -2.36
C PRO A 40 -19.19 17.35 -3.51
N ILE A 41 -19.49 16.59 -4.57
CA ILE A 41 -18.63 16.55 -5.75
C ILE A 41 -18.50 17.95 -6.37
N ASP A 42 -17.26 18.37 -6.61
CA ASP A 42 -16.93 19.62 -7.28
C ASP A 42 -16.57 19.30 -8.72
N MET A 43 -17.43 19.70 -9.65
CA MET A 43 -17.28 19.37 -11.07
C MET A 43 -16.11 20.09 -11.75
N ASN A 44 -15.51 21.09 -11.09
CA ASN A 44 -14.39 21.87 -11.61
C ASN A 44 -13.05 21.48 -10.97
N LYS A 45 -13.05 20.55 -10.00
CA LYS A 45 -11.85 20.10 -9.31
C LYS A 45 -11.18 18.95 -10.05
N GLU A 46 -9.84 18.96 -10.08
CA GLU A 46 -9.05 17.77 -10.42
C GLU A 46 -9.00 16.81 -9.21
N TYR A 47 -9.35 15.55 -9.44
CA TYR A 47 -9.27 14.50 -8.43
C TYR A 47 -8.19 13.50 -8.80
N ARG A 48 -7.53 12.96 -7.79
CA ARG A 48 -6.64 11.82 -7.96
C ARG A 48 -7.44 10.54 -7.80
N ILE A 49 -7.15 9.59 -8.68
CA ILE A 49 -7.76 8.26 -8.67
C ILE A 49 -6.65 7.20 -8.65
N ALA A 50 -6.90 6.11 -7.94
CA ALA A 50 -6.15 4.87 -8.06
C ALA A 50 -7.02 3.87 -8.82
N THR A 51 -6.50 3.36 -9.94
CA THR A 51 -7.23 2.50 -10.87
C THR A 51 -6.24 1.63 -11.64
N THR A 52 -6.74 0.67 -12.42
CA THR A 52 -5.88 -0.14 -13.30
C THR A 52 -5.65 0.58 -14.62
N LEU A 53 -4.53 0.31 -15.32
CA LEU A 53 -4.33 0.87 -16.65
C LEU A 53 -5.43 0.40 -17.61
N TRP A 54 -5.87 -0.86 -17.46
CA TRP A 54 -6.96 -1.40 -18.24
C TRP A 54 -8.23 -0.55 -18.12
N ASP A 55 -8.64 -0.18 -16.92
CA ASP A 55 -9.85 0.64 -16.67
C ASP A 55 -9.83 2.00 -17.41
N ILE A 56 -8.65 2.58 -17.64
CA ILE A 56 -8.50 3.90 -18.25
C ILE A 56 -8.08 3.87 -19.72
N VAL A 57 -7.64 2.73 -20.25
CA VAL A 57 -7.24 2.58 -21.66
C VAL A 57 -8.30 1.81 -22.47
N ASP A 58 -8.76 0.68 -21.92
CA ASP A 58 -9.61 -0.32 -22.60
C ASP A 58 -10.82 -0.78 -21.76
N GLY A 59 -11.08 -0.10 -20.65
CA GLY A 59 -12.14 -0.45 -19.70
C GLY A 59 -13.55 -0.16 -20.22
N PRO A 60 -14.58 -0.60 -19.48
CA PRO A 60 -15.98 -0.49 -19.87
C PRO A 60 -16.55 0.94 -19.71
N ALA A 61 -15.86 1.83 -18.98
CA ALA A 61 -16.27 3.21 -18.79
C ALA A 61 -15.80 4.10 -19.95
N GLU A 62 -16.67 4.30 -20.94
CA GLU A 62 -16.38 5.09 -22.13
C GLU A 62 -15.99 6.54 -21.78
N SER A 63 -16.64 7.14 -20.79
CA SER A 63 -16.34 8.52 -20.38
C SER A 63 -14.91 8.68 -19.86
N ILE A 64 -14.39 7.66 -19.17
CA ILE A 64 -13.04 7.64 -18.60
C ILE A 64 -12.01 7.32 -19.68
N THR A 65 -12.23 6.25 -20.45
CA THR A 65 -11.31 5.85 -21.52
C THR A 65 -11.18 6.93 -22.58
N LYS A 66 -12.28 7.62 -22.94
CA LYS A 66 -12.25 8.77 -23.84
C LYS A 66 -11.43 9.92 -23.26
N TYR A 67 -11.64 10.27 -22.00
CA TYR A 67 -10.90 11.35 -21.34
C TYR A 67 -9.38 11.10 -21.39
N PHE A 68 -8.90 9.90 -21.06
CA PHE A 68 -7.47 9.60 -21.08
C PHE A 68 -6.88 9.44 -22.48
N ARG A 69 -7.67 9.06 -23.49
CA ARG A 69 -7.25 9.10 -24.91
C ARG A 69 -6.99 10.52 -25.40
N GLU A 70 -7.81 11.47 -24.95
CA GLU A 70 -7.71 12.90 -25.30
C GLU A 70 -6.67 13.64 -24.45
N ASN A 71 -6.36 13.14 -23.25
CA ASN A 71 -5.43 13.76 -22.28
C ASN A 71 -4.28 12.78 -21.94
N LYS A 72 -3.50 12.38 -22.94
CA LYS A 72 -2.43 11.37 -22.78
C LYS A 72 -1.33 11.80 -21.81
N ASP A 73 -1.13 13.10 -21.64
CA ASP A 73 -0.21 13.70 -20.66
C ASP A 73 -0.65 13.49 -19.21
N LYS A 74 -1.91 13.08 -18.99
CA LYS A 74 -2.46 12.74 -17.66
C LYS A 74 -2.38 11.24 -17.36
N LEU A 75 -1.96 10.40 -18.31
CA LEU A 75 -1.72 8.99 -18.05
C LEU A 75 -0.54 8.82 -17.09
N PRO A 76 -0.56 7.81 -16.20
CA PRO A 76 0.57 7.54 -15.33
C PRO A 76 1.77 7.06 -16.15
N ASP A 77 2.96 7.58 -15.84
CA ASP A 77 4.22 7.19 -16.50
C ASP A 77 4.64 5.75 -16.16
N THR A 78 4.05 5.14 -15.13
CA THR A 78 4.41 3.81 -14.64
C THR A 78 3.21 3.13 -14.00
N GLU A 79 3.05 1.84 -14.29
CA GLU A 79 2.13 0.98 -13.56
C GLU A 79 2.79 0.49 -12.27
N PHE A 80 2.09 0.63 -11.15
CA PHE A 80 2.52 0.03 -9.90
C PHE A 80 1.71 -1.24 -9.64
N PRO A 81 2.36 -2.42 -9.53
CA PRO A 81 1.65 -3.63 -9.18
C PRO A 81 1.06 -3.47 -7.78
N ILE A 82 -0.27 -3.36 -7.69
CA ILE A 82 -0.98 -3.03 -6.44
C ILE A 82 -0.61 -3.97 -5.30
N MET A 83 -0.44 -5.26 -5.60
CA MET A 83 -0.01 -6.26 -4.61
C MET A 83 1.38 -5.96 -4.06
N ALA A 84 2.34 -5.59 -4.91
CA ALA A 84 3.68 -5.22 -4.46
C ALA A 84 3.66 -3.92 -3.65
N THR A 85 2.82 -2.95 -4.03
CA THR A 85 2.64 -1.69 -3.29
C THR A 85 2.05 -1.93 -1.90
N LEU A 86 0.99 -2.73 -1.80
CA LEU A 86 0.37 -3.11 -0.53
C LEU A 86 1.35 -3.87 0.36
N LEU A 87 2.04 -4.86 -0.21
CA LEU A 87 3.03 -5.65 0.51
C LEU A 87 4.19 -4.78 1.02
N SER A 88 4.67 -3.83 0.20
CA SER A 88 5.69 -2.86 0.60
C SER A 88 5.20 -1.92 1.70
N TYR A 89 3.94 -1.49 1.65
CA TYR A 89 3.34 -0.65 2.69
C TYR A 89 3.28 -1.39 4.02
N PHE A 90 2.74 -2.62 4.03
CA PHE A 90 2.66 -3.45 5.23
C PHE A 90 4.04 -3.78 5.77
N ALA A 91 5.01 -4.14 4.91
CA ALA A 91 6.38 -4.42 5.33
C ALA A 91 7.01 -3.19 6.02
N LYS A 92 6.88 -1.99 5.44
CA LYS A 92 7.36 -0.73 6.05
C LYS A 92 6.65 -0.42 7.36
N HIS A 93 5.35 -0.69 7.44
CA HIS A 93 4.56 -0.45 8.64
C HIS A 93 5.03 -1.35 9.78
N VAL A 94 5.17 -2.66 9.53
CA VAL A 94 5.68 -3.64 10.50
C VAL A 94 7.10 -3.29 10.90
N TRP A 95 7.98 -2.99 9.94
CA TRP A 95 9.36 -2.60 10.23
C TRP A 95 9.43 -1.40 11.16
N LYS A 96 8.61 -0.37 10.96
CA LYS A 96 8.55 0.78 11.88
C LYS A 96 8.15 0.40 13.30
N GLN A 97 7.26 -0.58 13.48
CA GLN A 97 6.88 -1.05 14.82
C GLN A 97 8.02 -1.83 15.46
N VAL A 98 8.67 -2.71 14.69
CA VAL A 98 9.83 -3.47 15.13
C VAL A 98 10.96 -2.52 15.53
N TRP A 99 11.33 -1.57 14.66
CA TRP A 99 12.35 -0.55 14.94
C TRP A 99 12.08 0.17 16.26
N LYS A 100 10.86 0.68 16.45
CA LYS A 100 10.45 1.36 17.70
C LYS A 100 10.50 0.47 18.94
N SER A 101 10.36 -0.85 18.77
CA SER A 101 10.47 -1.80 19.88
C SER A 101 11.93 -2.09 20.27
N ILE A 102 12.88 -1.78 19.37
CA ILE A 102 14.31 -1.99 19.56
C ILE A 102 14.98 -0.68 20.02
N ASP A 103 14.62 0.44 19.40
CA ASP A 103 15.02 1.80 19.76
C ASP A 103 14.30 2.24 21.05
N THR A 104 14.79 1.71 22.19
CA THR A 104 14.20 1.86 23.51
C THR A 104 14.36 3.26 24.08
N ASN A 105 15.41 3.97 23.69
CA ASN A 105 15.67 5.34 24.12
C ASN A 105 14.99 6.39 23.21
N ALA A 106 14.41 5.95 22.08
CA ALA A 106 13.73 6.76 21.08
C ALA A 106 14.59 7.88 20.48
N ASP A 107 15.90 7.64 20.35
CA ASP A 107 16.84 8.60 19.75
C ASP A 107 16.87 8.51 18.20
N GLY A 108 16.17 7.51 17.64
CA GLY A 108 16.08 7.28 16.20
C GLY A 108 17.22 6.41 15.65
N ILE A 109 18.08 5.86 16.51
CA ILE A 109 19.24 5.04 16.16
C ILE A 109 19.20 3.77 17.01
N VAL A 110 19.23 2.60 16.35
CA VAL A 110 19.41 1.34 17.08
C VAL A 110 20.89 1.18 17.46
N SER A 111 21.18 1.31 18.75
CA SER A 111 22.51 1.05 19.30
C SER A 111 22.86 -0.44 19.32
N LYS A 112 24.14 -0.76 19.52
CA LYS A 112 24.59 -2.16 19.64
C LYS A 112 23.94 -2.85 20.84
N GLU A 113 23.82 -2.13 21.95
CA GLU A 113 23.22 -2.60 23.19
C GLU A 113 21.72 -2.91 23.01
N GLU A 114 21.00 -2.07 22.26
CA GLU A 114 19.60 -2.29 21.91
C GLU A 114 19.40 -3.47 20.96
N LEU A 115 20.29 -3.63 19.98
CA LEU A 115 20.27 -4.78 19.09
C LEU A 115 20.59 -6.08 19.85
N GLN A 116 21.55 -6.05 20.77
CA GLN A 116 21.90 -7.19 21.63
C GLN A 116 20.75 -7.64 22.54
N ALA A 117 19.85 -6.73 22.93
CA ALA A 117 18.67 -7.09 23.71
C ALA A 117 17.67 -7.96 22.92
N ILE A 118 17.84 -8.03 21.59
CA ILE A 118 16.98 -8.80 20.70
C ILE A 118 17.68 -9.94 19.97
N ASP A 119 19.01 -9.91 19.91
CA ASP A 119 19.88 -10.96 19.40
C ASP A 119 19.73 -12.24 20.24
N ASN A 120 19.66 -13.38 19.55
CA ASN A 120 19.54 -14.68 20.16
C ASN A 120 20.87 -15.01 20.85
N PRO A 121 20.87 -15.29 22.16
CA PRO A 121 22.10 -15.55 22.90
C PRO A 121 22.88 -16.79 22.42
N LYS A 122 22.27 -17.64 21.59
CA LYS A 122 22.95 -18.79 20.96
C LYS A 122 23.79 -18.40 19.74
N THR A 123 23.43 -17.34 19.02
CA THR A 123 24.16 -16.83 17.86
C THR A 123 25.03 -15.66 18.27
N ALA A 124 24.44 -14.68 18.98
CA ALA A 124 25.12 -13.49 19.50
C ALA A 124 26.02 -12.81 18.45
N ASP A 125 25.55 -12.76 17.19
CA ASP A 125 26.32 -12.31 16.03
C ASP A 125 26.17 -10.81 15.77
N GLY A 126 25.33 -10.12 16.56
CA GLY A 126 25.07 -8.70 16.44
C GLY A 126 24.31 -8.34 15.16
N ARG A 127 23.58 -9.29 14.59
CA ARG A 127 22.75 -9.12 13.40
C ARG A 127 21.29 -9.40 13.72
N LEU A 128 20.39 -9.00 12.81
CA LEU A 128 18.98 -9.33 12.92
C LEU A 128 18.67 -10.50 11.99
N SER A 129 18.50 -11.69 12.54
CA SER A 129 18.06 -12.87 11.80
C SER A 129 16.55 -12.87 11.57
N LYS A 130 16.10 -13.68 10.60
CA LYS A 130 14.66 -13.90 10.34
C LYS A 130 13.92 -14.41 11.56
N SER A 131 14.52 -15.33 12.33
CA SER A 131 13.88 -15.88 13.53
C SER A 131 13.71 -14.84 14.62
N GLU A 132 14.69 -13.94 14.80
CA GLU A 132 14.59 -12.84 15.78
C GLU A 132 13.54 -11.82 15.35
N LEU A 133 13.50 -11.47 14.05
CA LEU A 133 12.47 -10.60 13.51
C LEU A 133 11.07 -11.21 13.70
N CYS A 134 10.88 -12.50 13.38
CA CYS A 134 9.62 -13.21 13.63
C CYS A 134 9.23 -13.19 15.11
N ALA A 135 10.18 -13.44 16.02
CA ALA A 135 9.92 -13.39 17.46
C ALA A 135 9.47 -12.00 17.91
N ARG A 136 10.07 -10.93 17.35
CA ARG A 136 9.67 -9.54 17.64
C ARG A 136 8.30 -9.20 17.08
N MET A 137 8.00 -9.61 15.86
CA MET A 137 6.66 -9.46 15.28
C MET A 137 5.59 -10.14 16.14
N LYS A 138 5.84 -11.37 16.59
CA LYS A 138 4.95 -12.10 17.52
C LYS A 138 4.77 -11.37 18.85
N ALA A 139 5.85 -10.82 19.42
CA ALA A 139 5.78 -10.02 20.64
C ALA A 139 4.97 -8.72 20.47
N LEU A 140 4.90 -8.18 19.25
CA LEU A 140 4.07 -7.02 18.88
C LEU A 140 2.61 -7.39 18.53
N GLY A 141 2.25 -8.68 18.61
CA GLY A 141 0.89 -9.17 18.37
C GLY A 141 0.59 -9.53 16.92
N TRP A 142 1.60 -9.62 16.04
CA TRP A 142 1.43 -10.13 14.69
C TRP A 142 1.41 -11.66 14.68
N ASP A 143 0.50 -12.23 13.90
CA ASP A 143 0.54 -13.65 13.58
C ASP A 143 1.57 -13.88 12.46
N VAL A 144 2.51 -14.79 12.71
CA VAL A 144 3.63 -15.05 11.79
C VAL A 144 3.82 -16.55 11.68
N ASP A 145 3.58 -17.08 10.49
CA ASP A 145 3.93 -18.46 10.15
C ASP A 145 5.43 -18.54 9.87
N GLU A 146 6.12 -19.39 10.63
CA GLU A 146 7.56 -19.63 10.49
C GLU A 146 7.91 -20.35 9.17
N ASN A 147 6.91 -20.94 8.51
CA ASN A 147 7.06 -21.54 7.19
C ASN A 147 6.78 -20.55 6.04
N GLU A 148 6.21 -19.38 6.32
CA GLU A 148 5.88 -18.36 5.32
C GLU A 148 6.80 -17.13 5.46
N MET A 149 8.08 -17.34 5.18
CA MET A 149 9.12 -16.31 5.31
C MET A 149 9.09 -15.24 4.20
N GLY A 150 8.21 -15.35 3.20
CA GLY A 150 8.15 -14.41 2.07
C GLY A 150 7.85 -12.98 2.50
N PHE A 151 6.97 -12.80 3.49
CA PHE A 151 6.70 -11.46 4.03
C PHE A 151 7.88 -10.93 4.85
N VAL A 152 8.56 -11.80 5.60
CA VAL A 152 9.76 -11.47 6.38
C VAL A 152 10.89 -11.01 5.46
N ASP A 153 11.08 -11.67 4.32
CA ASP A 153 12.05 -11.28 3.30
C ASP A 153 11.76 -9.88 2.74
N HIS A 154 10.48 -9.55 2.56
CA HIS A 154 10.10 -8.20 2.16
C HIS A 154 10.33 -7.15 3.25
N ILE A 155 10.17 -7.50 4.52
CA ILE A 155 10.53 -6.61 5.64
C ILE A 155 12.03 -6.31 5.62
N PHE A 156 12.89 -7.32 5.44
CA PHE A 156 14.34 -7.12 5.32
C PHE A 156 14.72 -6.24 4.12
N ASN A 157 14.10 -6.48 2.97
CA ASN A 157 14.33 -5.65 1.78
C ASN A 157 13.99 -4.18 2.04
N VAL A 158 12.82 -3.88 2.65
CA VAL A 158 12.48 -2.48 2.99
C VAL A 158 13.33 -1.90 4.13
N ALA A 159 13.92 -2.75 4.97
CA ALA A 159 14.92 -2.36 5.97
C ALA A 159 16.30 -2.08 5.38
N GLY A 160 16.53 -2.41 4.10
CA GLY A 160 17.77 -2.13 3.37
C GLY A 160 18.76 -3.31 3.29
N ASP A 161 18.35 -4.51 3.69
CA ASP A 161 19.15 -5.74 3.55
C ASP A 161 19.20 -6.18 2.07
N ASN A 162 20.12 -5.57 1.33
CA ASN A 162 20.28 -5.80 -0.11
C ASN A 162 21.09 -7.07 -0.43
N ASN A 163 21.93 -7.52 0.50
CA ASN A 163 22.80 -8.68 0.37
C ASN A 163 22.21 -9.96 1.00
N LYS A 164 21.05 -9.86 1.65
CA LYS A 164 20.28 -10.98 2.22
C LYS A 164 21.03 -11.71 3.33
N ASP A 165 21.85 -10.98 4.09
CA ASP A 165 22.67 -11.58 5.14
C ASP A 165 22.14 -11.37 6.55
N GLY A 166 21.01 -10.67 6.71
CA GLY A 166 20.40 -10.35 7.99
C GLY A 166 21.14 -9.25 8.73
#